data_AF-A0A970W846-F1
#
_entry.id   AF-A0A970W846-F1
#
_cell.length_a   1.000
_cell.length_b   1.000
_cell.length_c   1.000
_cell.angle_alpha   90.00
_cell.angle_beta   90.00
_cell.angle_gamma   90.00
#
_symmetry.space_group_name_H-M   'P 1'
#
loop_
_entity.id
_entity.type
_entity.pdbx_description
1 polymer ?
#
loop_
_entity_poly.entity_id
_entity_poly.type
_entity_poly.pdbx_seq_one_letter_code
_entity_poly.pdbx_strand_id
1 'polypeptide(L)'
;MYRGWVVRRWETAVSDIPDLAMVSLSDQNRHLEIVVQSLRDPSLRRWRVSFERYSAYRNTDETFLPALWEYLDESGQRCGNTFTFEGSNWDGTGPAHLPSYAVNARHFVLATLDDVIEVVSSNEPTCGAIEPAEPNSPPPGKAVHYFLPDDRQAVKGLVRELRVRRIIWKARKALRKAVDSAKRLSRKQGPG
;
A
#
# COMPACT_ATOMS: atom_id res chain seq x y z
N MET A 1 2.28 -15.27 0.24
CA MET A 1 1.91 -14.28 1.29
C MET A 1 0.43 -14.39 1.66
N TYR A 2 -0.48 -14.55 0.69
CA TYR A 2 -1.93 -14.50 0.91
C TYR A 2 -2.62 -15.84 1.20
N ARG A 3 -1.88 -16.96 1.29
CA ARG A 3 -2.48 -18.29 1.52
C ARG A 3 -3.20 -18.34 2.87
N GLY A 4 -4.44 -18.82 2.86
CA GLY A 4 -5.27 -18.95 4.05
C GLY A 4 -6.04 -17.69 4.43
N TRP A 5 -5.94 -16.61 3.64
CA TRP A 5 -6.78 -15.44 3.84
C TRP A 5 -8.22 -15.77 3.45
N VAL A 6 -9.12 -15.51 4.40
CA VAL A 6 -10.56 -15.54 4.16
C VAL A 6 -11.00 -14.10 3.91
N VAL A 7 -11.46 -13.83 2.70
CA VAL A 7 -11.90 -12.51 2.28
C VAL A 7 -13.40 -12.43 2.51
N ARG A 8 -13.83 -11.36 3.18
CA ARG A 8 -15.24 -11.05 3.36
C ARG A 8 -15.53 -9.69 2.81
N ARG A 9 -16.58 -9.58 2.00
CA ARG A 9 -17.06 -8.32 1.51
C ARG A 9 -17.40 -7.40 2.68
N TRP A 10 -16.96 -6.15 2.59
CA TRP A 10 -17.31 -5.09 3.51
C TRP A 10 -18.33 -4.21 2.80
N GLU A 11 -19.62 -4.39 3.12
CA GLU A 11 -20.68 -3.65 2.45
C GLU A 11 -20.62 -2.16 2.81
N THR A 12 -20.42 -1.32 1.80
CA THR A 12 -20.36 0.13 1.89
C THR A 12 -21.07 0.74 0.69
N ALA A 13 -21.30 2.06 0.74
CA ALA A 13 -21.85 2.79 -0.41
C ALA A 13 -20.93 2.78 -1.65
N VAL A 14 -19.67 2.37 -1.51
CA VAL A 14 -18.65 2.41 -2.58
C VAL A 14 -18.17 1.03 -3.04
N SER A 15 -18.71 -0.05 -2.46
CA SER A 15 -18.25 -1.43 -2.72
C SER A 15 -18.32 -1.83 -4.18
N ASP A 16 -19.33 -1.37 -4.91
CA ASP A 16 -19.61 -1.77 -6.30
C ASP A 16 -19.37 -0.67 -7.33
N ILE A 17 -18.68 0.41 -6.97
CA ILE A 17 -18.39 1.52 -7.89
C ILE A 17 -17.15 1.17 -8.71
N PRO A 18 -17.25 0.71 -9.98
CA PRO A 18 -16.12 0.10 -10.69
C PRO A 18 -14.98 1.07 -11.03
N ASP A 19 -15.25 2.37 -10.93
CA ASP A 19 -14.37 3.46 -11.35
C ASP A 19 -14.09 4.44 -10.20
N LEU A 20 -14.00 3.89 -8.99
CA LEU A 20 -13.70 4.62 -7.78
C LEU A 20 -12.23 5.10 -7.81
N ALA A 21 -12.03 6.40 -7.62
CA ALA A 21 -10.71 7.02 -7.53
C ALA A 21 -10.55 7.75 -6.21
N MET A 22 -9.33 7.80 -5.69
CA MET A 22 -9.04 8.54 -4.46
C MET A 22 -8.98 10.05 -4.73
N VAL A 23 -9.66 10.82 -3.87
CA VAL A 23 -9.66 12.29 -3.89
C VAL A 23 -8.69 12.82 -2.83
N SER A 24 -8.75 12.29 -1.60
CA SER A 24 -7.87 12.70 -0.51
C SER A 24 -7.69 11.61 0.52
N LEU A 25 -6.56 11.67 1.22
CA LEU A 25 -6.22 10.79 2.33
C LEU A 25 -5.59 11.62 3.44
N SER A 26 -6.33 11.85 4.52
CA SER A 26 -5.85 12.65 5.65
C SER A 26 -5.87 11.85 6.93
N ASP A 27 -4.85 12.01 7.75
CA ASP A 27 -4.75 11.40 9.06
C ASP A 27 -4.40 12.48 10.09
N GLN A 28 -5.32 12.73 11.01
CA GLN A 28 -5.14 13.70 12.09
C GLN A 28 -5.61 13.08 13.39
N ASN A 29 -4.76 13.07 14.41
CA ASN A 29 -5.11 12.58 15.75
C ASN A 29 -5.71 11.14 15.76
N ARG A 30 -5.17 10.22 14.94
CA ARG A 30 -5.69 8.85 14.77
C ARG A 30 -7.12 8.79 14.22
N HIS A 31 -7.52 9.81 13.49
CA HIS A 31 -8.70 9.82 12.66
C HIS A 31 -8.26 9.83 11.19
N LEU A 32 -8.41 8.68 10.53
CA LEU A 32 -8.11 8.53 9.11
C LEU A 32 -9.37 8.81 8.31
N GLU A 33 -9.30 9.77 7.41
CA GLU A 33 -10.36 10.11 6.47
C GLU A 33 -9.89 9.86 5.04
N ILE A 34 -10.67 9.08 4.31
CA ILE A 34 -10.45 8.76 2.90
C ILE A 34 -11.64 9.30 2.13
N VAL A 35 -11.39 10.19 1.18
CA VAL A 35 -12.43 10.69 0.28
C VAL A 35 -12.23 10.06 -1.08
N VAL A 36 -13.29 9.51 -1.63
CA VAL A 36 -13.32 8.84 -2.93
C VAL A 36 -14.44 9.38 -3.80
N GLN A 37 -14.27 9.22 -5.12
CA GLN A 37 -15.20 9.71 -6.12
C GLN A 37 -15.30 8.72 -7.29
N SER A 38 -16.50 8.57 -7.87
CA SER A 38 -16.67 7.85 -9.13
C SER A 38 -16.29 8.76 -10.30
N LEU A 39 -15.41 8.28 -11.18
CA LEU A 39 -14.92 9.07 -12.31
C LEU A 39 -15.96 9.29 -13.43
N ARG A 40 -16.95 8.40 -13.54
CA ARG A 40 -18.00 8.42 -14.57
C ARG A 40 -19.32 8.97 -14.06
N ASP A 41 -19.44 9.25 -12.77
CA ASP A 41 -20.63 9.90 -12.23
C ASP A 41 -20.65 11.39 -12.62
N PRO A 42 -21.59 11.83 -13.49
CA PRO A 42 -21.67 13.23 -13.91
C PRO A 42 -22.07 14.16 -12.76
N SER A 43 -22.65 13.63 -11.68
CA SER A 43 -22.98 14.40 -10.48
C SER A 43 -21.80 14.58 -9.53
N LEU A 44 -20.61 14.06 -9.88
CA LEU A 44 -19.36 14.21 -9.12
C LEU A 44 -19.51 13.82 -7.64
N ARG A 45 -20.32 12.80 -7.35
CA ARG A 45 -20.57 12.35 -5.98
C ARG A 45 -19.28 11.91 -5.31
N ARG A 46 -19.18 12.25 -4.03
CA ARG A 46 -18.08 11.88 -3.17
C ARG A 46 -18.60 11.10 -1.97
N TRP A 47 -17.75 10.21 -1.51
CA TRP A 47 -17.96 9.46 -0.28
C TRP A 47 -16.77 9.65 0.63
N ARG A 48 -17.05 9.77 1.92
CA ARG A 48 -16.05 9.76 2.98
C ARG A 48 -16.10 8.43 3.69
N VAL A 49 -14.95 7.80 3.80
CA VAL A 49 -14.69 6.64 4.65
C VAL A 49 -13.83 7.10 5.81
N SER A 50 -14.30 6.90 7.03
CA SER A 50 -13.62 7.38 8.24
C SER A 50 -13.32 6.24 9.21
N PHE A 51 -12.09 6.20 9.73
CA PHE A 51 -11.67 5.29 10.77
C PHE A 51 -11.23 6.06 12.01
N GLU A 52 -11.89 5.82 13.13
CA GLU A 52 -11.52 6.39 14.43
C GLU A 52 -10.68 5.41 15.24
N ARG A 53 -9.56 5.89 15.80
CA ARG A 53 -8.69 5.13 16.72
C ARG A 53 -8.20 3.82 16.11
N TYR A 54 -7.87 3.85 14.83
CA TYR A 54 -7.30 2.70 14.12
C TYR A 54 -5.87 2.40 14.62
N SER A 55 -5.44 1.14 14.48
CA SER A 55 -4.11 0.70 14.92
C SER A 55 -3.03 1.11 13.92
N ALA A 56 -3.23 0.80 12.64
CA ALA A 56 -2.31 1.12 11.54
C ALA A 56 -3.06 1.30 10.23
N TYR A 57 -2.47 2.03 9.28
CA TYR A 57 -2.88 1.99 7.88
C TYR A 57 -1.66 2.01 6.96
N ARG A 58 -1.84 1.57 5.71
CA ARG A 58 -0.91 1.83 4.61
C ARG A 58 -1.69 2.25 3.37
N ASN A 59 -1.06 3.10 2.56
CA ASN A 59 -1.50 3.39 1.21
C ASN A 59 -0.49 2.80 0.23
N THR A 60 -0.93 1.89 -0.63
CA THR A 60 -0.10 1.20 -1.61
C THR A 60 -0.64 1.48 -3.00
N ASP A 61 0.22 1.91 -3.91
CA ASP A 61 -0.17 2.05 -5.32
C ASP A 61 -0.57 0.66 -5.87
N GLU A 62 -1.78 0.60 -6.45
CA GLU A 62 -2.42 -0.64 -6.92
C GLU A 62 -1.52 -1.42 -7.89
N THR A 63 -0.70 -0.73 -8.68
CA THR A 63 0.22 -1.35 -9.65
C THR A 63 1.29 -2.24 -9.01
N PHE A 64 1.53 -2.08 -7.70
CA PHE A 64 2.45 -2.93 -6.94
C PHE A 64 1.78 -4.12 -6.26
N LEU A 65 0.48 -4.34 -6.46
CA LEU A 65 -0.27 -5.44 -5.87
C LEU A 65 -0.77 -6.50 -6.88
N PRO A 66 -0.05 -6.83 -7.98
CA PRO A 66 -0.54 -7.80 -8.96
C PRO A 66 -0.77 -9.19 -8.35
N ALA A 67 0.08 -9.59 -7.39
CA ALA A 67 -0.03 -10.89 -6.72
C ALA A 67 -1.24 -10.98 -5.76
N LEU A 68 -1.71 -9.84 -5.23
CA LEU A 68 -2.94 -9.82 -4.43
C LEU A 68 -4.14 -10.05 -5.36
N TRP A 69 -4.20 -9.32 -6.47
CA TRP A 69 -5.30 -9.43 -7.42
C TRP A 69 -5.37 -10.81 -8.07
N GLU A 70 -4.23 -11.35 -8.49
CA GLU A 70 -4.11 -12.72 -8.99
C GLU A 70 -4.65 -13.72 -7.96
N TYR A 71 -4.26 -13.61 -6.68
CA TYR A 71 -4.78 -14.48 -5.63
C TYR A 71 -6.31 -14.36 -5.45
N LEU A 72 -6.85 -13.13 -5.45
CA LEU A 72 -8.28 -12.90 -5.29
C LEU A 72 -9.10 -13.46 -6.46
N ASP A 73 -8.57 -13.33 -7.68
CA ASP A 73 -9.17 -13.88 -8.89
C ASP A 73 -9.07 -15.42 -8.89
N GLU A 74 -7.89 -16.00 -8.62
CA GLU A 74 -7.67 -17.45 -8.58
C GLU A 74 -8.49 -18.15 -7.49
N SER A 75 -8.64 -17.51 -6.32
CA SER A 75 -9.42 -18.06 -5.21
C SER A 75 -10.93 -17.79 -5.33
N GLY A 76 -11.37 -17.02 -6.33
CA GLY A 76 -12.77 -16.64 -6.51
C GLY A 76 -13.33 -15.76 -5.38
N GLN A 77 -12.46 -15.04 -4.67
CA GLN A 77 -12.81 -14.25 -3.50
C GLN A 77 -12.90 -12.74 -3.79
N ARG A 78 -12.73 -12.33 -5.05
CA ARG A 78 -12.88 -10.94 -5.46
C ARG A 78 -14.31 -10.44 -5.21
N CYS A 79 -14.46 -9.39 -4.41
CA CYS A 79 -15.77 -8.96 -3.92
C CYS A 79 -15.99 -7.43 -3.93
N GLY A 80 -15.55 -6.76 -5.00
CA GLY A 80 -15.69 -5.32 -5.17
C GLY A 80 -14.48 -4.55 -4.62
N ASN A 81 -14.68 -3.27 -4.30
CA ASN A 81 -13.62 -2.36 -3.88
C ASN A 81 -13.36 -2.37 -2.37
N THR A 82 -14.34 -2.79 -1.57
CA THR A 82 -14.22 -2.81 -0.11
C THR A 82 -14.38 -4.21 0.44
N PHE A 83 -13.38 -4.66 1.19
CA PHE A 83 -13.40 -5.99 1.79
C PHE A 83 -12.58 -6.03 3.07
N THR A 84 -12.72 -7.12 3.82
CA THR A 84 -11.95 -7.42 5.03
C THR A 84 -11.25 -8.76 4.91
N PHE A 85 -10.15 -8.92 5.64
CA PHE A 85 -9.42 -10.18 5.75
C PHE A 85 -9.44 -10.72 7.18
N GLU A 86 -9.75 -12.00 7.32
CA GLU A 86 -9.47 -12.77 8.52
C GLU A 86 -8.14 -13.51 8.38
N GLY A 87 -7.40 -13.66 9.49
CA GLY A 87 -6.09 -14.35 9.48
C GLY A 87 -4.98 -13.57 8.77
N SER A 88 -5.15 -12.26 8.61
CA SER A 88 -4.11 -11.42 8.02
C SER A 88 -2.87 -11.41 8.91
N ASN A 89 -1.75 -11.86 8.36
CA ASN A 89 -0.43 -11.66 8.94
C ASN A 89 0.04 -10.23 8.67
N TRP A 90 -0.79 -9.24 9.01
CA TRP A 90 -0.38 -7.86 8.99
C TRP A 90 0.72 -7.71 10.04
N ASP A 91 1.95 -7.97 9.60
CA ASP A 91 3.12 -8.19 10.45
C ASP A 91 3.63 -6.89 11.07
N GLY A 92 2.97 -5.77 10.77
CA GLY A 92 3.21 -4.53 11.46
C GLY A 92 4.65 -4.10 11.36
N THR A 93 5.37 -4.43 10.28
CA THR A 93 6.72 -3.89 10.03
C THR A 93 6.72 -2.37 9.84
N GLY A 94 5.57 -1.71 10.05
CA GLY A 94 5.52 -0.36 10.52
C GLY A 94 6.40 -0.15 11.77
N PRO A 95 6.80 1.10 12.02
CA PRO A 95 7.76 1.41 13.08
C PRO A 95 7.30 0.86 14.44
N ALA A 96 8.25 0.33 15.22
CA ALA A 96 8.09 -0.47 16.44
C ALA A 96 7.32 0.19 17.61
N HIS A 97 6.69 1.34 17.39
CA HIS A 97 5.89 2.09 18.37
C HIS A 97 4.39 1.84 18.26
N LEU A 98 3.93 0.95 17.37
CA LEU A 98 2.53 0.59 17.33
C LEU A 98 2.23 -0.33 18.53
N PRO A 99 1.31 0.06 19.43
CA PRO A 99 0.90 -0.81 20.53
C PRO A 99 0.43 -2.13 19.93
N SER A 100 0.82 -3.23 20.60
CA SER A 100 0.30 -4.58 20.36
C SER A 100 -1.14 -4.49 19.88
N TYR A 101 -1.40 -4.96 18.65
CA TYR A 101 -2.69 -4.82 17.98
C TYR A 101 -3.85 -5.07 18.94
N ALA A 102 -4.86 -4.19 18.87
CA ALA A 102 -6.05 -4.33 19.70
C ALA A 102 -6.62 -5.76 19.54
N VAL A 103 -6.96 -6.39 20.66
CA VAL A 103 -7.67 -7.68 20.65
C VAL A 103 -8.93 -7.49 19.81
N ASN A 104 -9.13 -8.35 18.80
CA ASN A 104 -10.22 -8.29 17.82
C ASN A 104 -10.08 -7.24 16.68
N ALA A 105 -8.87 -6.75 16.38
CA ALA A 105 -8.69 -5.90 15.21
C ALA A 105 -9.05 -6.65 13.92
N ARG A 106 -9.80 -5.98 13.04
CA ARG A 106 -10.10 -6.40 11.67
C ARG A 106 -9.20 -5.65 10.70
N HIS A 107 -8.86 -6.31 9.60
CA HIS A 107 -8.12 -5.69 8.50
C HIS A 107 -9.10 -5.34 7.38
N PHE A 108 -9.30 -4.05 7.16
CA PHE A 108 -10.14 -3.45 6.14
C PHE A 108 -9.31 -3.03 4.93
N VAL A 109 -9.87 -3.18 3.74
CA VAL A 109 -9.27 -2.75 2.48
C VAL A 109 -10.27 -1.93 1.71
N LEU A 110 -9.78 -0.83 1.15
CA LEU A 110 -10.44 0.00 0.16
C LEU A 110 -9.51 0.10 -1.05
N ALA A 111 -9.92 -0.49 -2.16
CA ALA A 111 -9.23 -0.44 -3.43
C ALA A 111 -9.90 0.59 -4.35
N THR A 112 -9.11 1.52 -4.86
CA THR A 112 -9.47 2.44 -5.93
C THR A 112 -8.67 2.10 -7.17
N LEU A 113 -8.93 2.77 -8.30
CA LEU A 113 -8.19 2.60 -9.55
C LEU A 113 -6.70 3.00 -9.47
N ASP A 114 -6.33 3.74 -8.43
CA ASP A 114 -5.02 4.35 -8.29
C ASP A 114 -4.27 3.93 -7.02
N ASP A 115 -4.99 3.50 -5.99
CA ASP A 115 -4.45 3.24 -4.67
C ASP A 115 -5.22 2.11 -3.96
N VAL A 116 -4.53 1.41 -3.06
CA VAL A 116 -5.09 0.40 -2.16
C VAL A 116 -4.77 0.82 -0.74
N ILE A 117 -5.82 1.20 -0.02
CA ILE A 117 -5.75 1.63 1.36
C ILE A 117 -6.14 0.44 2.23
N GLU A 118 -5.23 0.07 3.11
CA GLU A 118 -5.40 -1.05 4.02
C GLU A 118 -5.29 -0.53 5.46
N VAL A 119 -6.27 -0.85 6.28
CA VAL A 119 -6.44 -0.30 7.63
C VAL A 119 -6.71 -1.42 8.62
N VAL A 120 -5.97 -1.43 9.73
CA VAL A 120 -6.21 -2.35 10.85
C VAL A 120 -6.91 -1.58 11.96
N SER A 121 -8.14 -1.96 12.27
CA SER A 121 -9.00 -1.28 13.25
C SER A 121 -9.84 -2.27 14.04
N SER A 122 -10.02 -2.02 15.35
CA SER A 122 -11.01 -2.72 16.17
C SER A 122 -12.41 -2.12 16.03
N ASN A 123 -12.50 -0.88 15.53
CA ASN A 123 -13.75 -0.17 15.34
C ASN A 123 -14.19 -0.30 13.88
N GLU A 124 -15.50 -0.40 13.67
CA GLU A 124 -16.07 -0.36 12.34
C GLU A 124 -15.88 1.05 11.76
N PRO A 125 -15.37 1.18 10.52
CA PRO A 125 -15.36 2.45 9.82
C PRO A 125 -16.78 2.94 9.51
N THR A 126 -16.93 4.25 9.36
CA THR A 126 -18.13 4.84 8.78
C THR A 126 -17.89 5.12 7.30
N CYS A 127 -18.93 4.99 6.48
CA CYS A 127 -18.91 5.33 5.07
C CYS A 127 -20.20 6.09 4.73
N GLY A 128 -20.08 7.33 4.24
CA GLY A 128 -21.23 8.17 3.93
C GLY A 128 -20.98 9.04 2.71
N ALA A 129 -22.05 9.42 2.01
CA ALA A 129 -22.00 10.44 0.99
C ALA A 129 -21.68 11.80 1.62
N ILE A 130 -20.90 12.62 0.92
CA ILE A 130 -20.61 14.01 1.29
C ILE A 130 -20.96 14.93 0.11
N GLU A 131 -20.69 16.22 0.27
CA GLU A 131 -20.88 17.21 -0.78
C GLU A 131 -20.15 16.77 -2.07
N PRO A 132 -20.82 16.81 -3.23
CA PRO A 132 -20.18 16.57 -4.52
C PRO A 132 -19.01 17.51 -4.79
N ALA A 133 -18.16 17.15 -5.74
CA ALA A 133 -17.13 18.08 -6.21
C ALA A 133 -17.76 19.28 -6.93
N GLU A 134 -17.14 20.45 -6.79
CA GLU A 134 -17.44 21.58 -7.66
C GLU A 134 -17.12 21.23 -9.12
N PRO A 135 -17.88 21.70 -10.13
CA PRO A 135 -17.68 21.36 -11.54
C PRO A 135 -16.26 21.64 -12.07
N ASN A 136 -15.57 22.62 -11.46
CA ASN A 136 -14.22 23.03 -11.84
C ASN A 136 -13.13 22.49 -10.91
N SER A 137 -13.47 21.54 -10.04
CA SER A 137 -12.49 20.87 -9.18
C SER A 137 -11.48 20.11 -10.04
N PRO A 138 -10.21 20.01 -9.62
CA PRO A 138 -9.28 19.10 -10.26
C PRO A 138 -9.83 17.67 -10.22
N PRO A 139 -9.56 16.84 -11.24
CA PRO A 139 -10.00 15.45 -11.24
C PRO A 139 -9.39 14.70 -10.04
N PRO A 140 -10.11 13.70 -9.51
CA PRO A 140 -9.51 12.75 -8.57
C PRO A 140 -8.29 12.06 -9.19
N GLY A 141 -7.41 11.58 -8.34
CA GLY A 141 -6.18 10.91 -8.74
C GLY A 141 -5.13 11.06 -7.65
N LYS A 142 -4.20 10.10 -7.60
CA LYS A 142 -3.10 9.96 -6.64
C LYS A 142 -3.03 11.12 -5.66
N ALA A 143 -3.63 10.93 -4.50
CA ALA A 143 -3.56 11.93 -3.46
C ALA A 143 -2.08 12.16 -3.16
N VAL A 144 -1.57 13.35 -3.48
CA VAL A 144 -0.16 13.71 -3.27
C VAL A 144 0.01 14.03 -1.79
N HIS A 145 -0.25 13.07 -0.90
CA HIS A 145 0.08 13.21 0.50
C HIS A 145 1.51 12.75 0.71
N TYR A 146 2.36 13.74 0.96
CA TYR A 146 3.66 13.52 1.57
C TYR A 146 3.43 12.88 2.94
N PHE A 147 4.09 11.75 3.20
CA PHE A 147 4.28 11.22 4.56
C PHE A 147 4.66 12.36 5.52
N LEU A 148 4.36 12.22 6.81
CA LEU A 148 4.73 13.17 7.87
C LEU A 148 6.13 13.77 7.59
N PRO A 149 6.39 15.07 7.84
CA PRO A 149 7.68 15.69 7.54
C PRO A 149 8.89 14.87 8.02
N ASP A 150 8.73 14.17 9.15
CA ASP A 150 9.73 13.28 9.75
C ASP A 150 9.90 11.97 8.97
N ASP A 151 8.82 11.39 8.45
CA ASP A 151 8.86 10.20 7.58
C ASP A 151 9.52 10.51 6.24
N ARG A 152 9.38 11.74 5.72
CA ARG A 152 10.08 12.13 4.49
C ARG A 152 11.60 12.08 4.66
N GLN A 153 12.12 12.42 5.84
CA GLN A 153 13.55 12.29 6.14
C GLN A 153 13.94 10.82 6.30
N ALA A 154 13.14 10.03 7.01
CA ALA A 154 13.38 8.60 7.18
C ALA A 154 13.40 7.85 5.85
N VAL A 155 12.41 8.08 4.98
CA VAL A 155 12.32 7.49 3.64
C VAL A 155 13.48 7.94 2.76
N LYS A 156 13.85 9.24 2.76
CA LYS A 156 15.05 9.71 2.03
C LYS A 156 16.33 9.03 2.54
N GLY A 157 16.45 8.85 3.85
CA GLY A 157 17.54 8.11 4.49
C GLY A 157 17.61 6.67 3.99
N LEU A 158 16.48 5.95 4.04
CA LEU A 158 16.37 4.57 3.60
C LEU A 158 16.69 4.40 2.10
N VAL A 159 16.15 5.27 1.24
CA VAL A 159 16.44 5.27 -0.20
C VAL A 159 17.92 5.51 -0.47
N ARG A 160 18.55 6.45 0.26
CA ARG A 160 20.00 6.71 0.16
C ARG A 160 20.81 5.48 0.58
N GLU A 161 20.43 4.84 1.68
CA GLU A 161 21.10 3.64 2.18
C GLU A 161 21.00 2.49 1.19
N LEU A 162 19.80 2.23 0.64
CA LEU A 162 19.58 1.19 -0.37
C LEU A 162 20.40 1.43 -1.64
N ARG A 163 20.54 2.69 -2.09
CA ARG A 163 21.41 3.05 -3.22
C ARG A 163 22.88 2.74 -2.91
N VAL A 164 23.38 3.09 -1.73
CA VAL A 164 24.75 2.79 -1.31
C VAL A 164 24.99 1.29 -1.25
N ARG A 165 24.09 0.52 -0.63
CA ARG A 165 24.17 -0.95 -0.57
C ARG A 165 24.22 -1.57 -1.97
N ARG A 166 23.41 -1.07 -2.91
CA ARG A 166 23.41 -1.52 -4.31
C ARG A 166 24.73 -1.24 -5.02
N ILE A 167 25.34 -0.07 -4.78
CA ILE A 167 26.66 0.28 -5.35
C ILE A 167 27.75 -0.64 -4.79
N ILE A 168 27.80 -0.84 -3.47
CA ILE A 168 28.77 -1.73 -2.81
C ILE A 168 28.63 -3.17 -3.35
N TRP A 169 27.40 -3.66 -3.48
CA TRP A 169 27.14 -4.98 -4.03
C TRP A 169 27.65 -5.13 -5.47
N LYS A 170 27.40 -4.13 -6.33
CA LYS A 170 27.94 -4.11 -7.70
C LYS A 170 29.47 -4.11 -7.72
N ALA A 171 30.12 -3.31 -6.87
CA ALA A 171 31.58 -3.25 -6.77
C ALA A 171 32.19 -4.58 -6.31
N ARG A 172 31.62 -5.22 -5.28
CA ARG A 172 32.05 -6.54 -4.80
C ARG A 172 31.91 -7.61 -5.89
N LYS A 173 30.80 -7.59 -6.64
CA LYS A 173 30.57 -8.51 -7.76
C LYS A 173 31.61 -8.31 -8.87
N ALA A 174 31.95 -7.06 -9.21
CA ALA A 174 32.97 -6.76 -10.20
C ALA A 174 34.37 -7.20 -9.75
N LEU A 175 34.76 -6.93 -8.50
CA LEU A 175 36.03 -7.36 -7.93
C LEU A 175 36.18 -8.88 -7.96
N ARG A 176 35.15 -9.62 -7.56
CA ARG A 176 35.16 -11.09 -7.61
C ARG A 176 35.41 -11.61 -9.02
N LYS A 177 34.73 -11.02 -10.02
CA LYS A 177 34.91 -11.37 -11.44
C LYS A 177 36.33 -11.07 -11.94
N ALA A 178 36.95 -9.98 -11.48
CA ALA A 178 38.33 -9.63 -11.82
C ALA A 178 39.33 -10.62 -11.21
N VAL A 179 39.18 -10.97 -9.93
CA VAL A 179 40.02 -11.97 -9.23
C VAL A 179 39.91 -13.33 -9.91
N ASP A 180 38.70 -13.76 -10.27
CA ASP A 180 38.49 -15.04 -10.95
C ASP A 180 39.13 -15.05 -12.34
N SER A 181 39.07 -13.93 -13.08
CA SER A 181 39.75 -13.76 -14.37
C SER A 181 41.27 -13.82 -14.23
N ALA A 182 41.85 -13.14 -13.23
CA ALA A 182 43.28 -13.14 -12.97
C ALA A 182 43.80 -14.53 -12.61
N LYS A 183 43.07 -15.28 -11.76
CA LYS A 183 43.39 -16.67 -11.43
C LYS A 183 43.36 -17.58 -12.66
N ARG A 184 42.43 -17.37 -13.59
CA ARG A 184 42.37 -18.12 -14.86
C ARG A 184 43.56 -17.81 -15.76
N LEU A 185 43.99 -16.55 -15.84
CA LEU A 185 45.17 -16.16 -16.63
C LEU A 185 46.47 -16.72 -16.05
N SER A 186 46.65 -16.64 -14.73
CA SER A 186 47.83 -17.20 -14.04
C SER A 186 47.94 -18.72 -14.23
N ARG A 187 46.82 -19.46 -14.25
CA ARG A 187 46.82 -20.90 -14.56
C ARG A 187 47.18 -21.23 -16.02
N LYS A 188 46.97 -20.31 -16.96
CA LYS A 188 47.33 -20.50 -18.37
C LYS A 188 48.82 -20.24 -18.65
N GLN A 189 49.49 -19.44 -17.81
CA GLN A 189 50.92 -19.16 -17.89
C GLN A 189 51.73 -20.18 -17.08
N GLY A 190 51.35 -21.46 -17.11
CA GLY A 190 52.03 -22.54 -16.38
C GLY A 190 53.56 -22.55 -16.59
N PRO A 191 54.33 -23.14 -15.65
CA PRO A 191 55.78 -22.97 -15.58
C PRO A 191 56.42 -23.41 -16.90
N GLY A 192 57.03 -22.45 -17.58
CA GLY A 192 57.90 -22.70 -18.72
C GLY A 192 59.21 -23.33 -18.29
#